data_AF-A0A923SL00-F1
#
_entry.id   AF-A0A923SL00-F1
#
_cell.length_a   1.000
_cell.length_b   1.000
_cell.length_c   1.000
_cell.angle_alpha   90.00
_cell.angle_beta   90.00
_cell.angle_gamma   90.00
#
_symmetry.space_group_name_H-M   'P 1'
#
loop_
_entity.id
_entity.type
_entity.pdbx_description
1 polymer ?
#
loop_
_entity_poly.entity_id
_entity_poly.type
_entity_poly.pdbx_seq_one_letter_code
_entity_poly.pdbx_strand_id
1 'polypeptide(L)'
;MGLMDKFSDPSLFDSLSFGDKMAGSAVTMLMGMGITFVVLMLLWGVFALMGKCMSSTAKKGDKASAAETKANATPSVAAPAAAKTDDVLTAVIAAAIAAYQSEGGTGNLVVRKIQRLSGETTLWTNAAREDCIESRRF
;
A
#
# COMPACT_ATOMS: atom_id res chain seq x y z
N MET A 1 31.92 -24.22 -5.26
CA MET A 1 30.50 -23.94 -5.49
C MET A 1 30.15 -22.69 -4.72
N GLY A 2 29.67 -21.64 -5.41
CA GLY A 2 29.46 -20.31 -4.82
C GLY A 2 28.36 -20.32 -3.76
N LEU A 3 28.40 -19.37 -2.82
CA LEU A 3 27.33 -19.21 -1.84
C LEU A 3 25.96 -19.00 -2.52
N MET A 4 25.94 -18.43 -3.72
CA MET A 4 24.74 -18.23 -4.53
C MET A 4 24.03 -19.55 -4.93
N ASP A 5 24.79 -20.62 -5.19
CA ASP A 5 24.22 -21.96 -5.46
C ASP A 5 23.66 -22.57 -4.18
N LYS A 6 24.36 -22.40 -3.05
CA LYS A 6 23.93 -22.96 -1.75
C LYS A 6 22.68 -22.29 -1.19
N PHE A 7 22.41 -21.03 -1.53
CA PHE A 7 21.21 -20.31 -1.12
C PHE A 7 20.01 -20.51 -2.08
N SER A 8 20.21 -21.17 -3.22
CA SER A 8 19.14 -21.46 -4.18
C SER A 8 18.46 -22.82 -3.95
N ASP A 9 19.09 -23.72 -3.18
CA ASP A 9 18.51 -25.01 -2.81
C ASP A 9 17.80 -24.95 -1.44
N PRO A 10 16.45 -25.08 -1.40
CA PRO A 10 15.66 -24.95 -0.16
C PRO A 10 15.98 -26.02 0.89
N SER A 11 16.58 -27.14 0.50
CA SER A 11 17.01 -28.24 1.39
C SER A 11 18.37 -28.02 2.05
N LEU A 12 19.15 -27.02 1.63
CA LEU A 12 20.48 -26.73 2.21
C LEU A 12 20.46 -25.62 3.27
N PHE A 13 19.34 -24.92 3.46
CA PHE A 13 19.19 -23.92 4.52
C PHE A 13 19.33 -24.50 5.94
N ASP A 14 18.97 -25.77 6.16
CA ASP A 14 19.14 -26.44 7.47
C ASP A 14 20.58 -26.93 7.70
N SER A 15 21.39 -27.05 6.64
CA SER A 15 22.80 -27.46 6.74
C SER A 15 23.78 -26.29 6.92
N LEU A 16 23.30 -25.04 6.83
CA LEU A 16 24.10 -23.84 6.99
C LEU A 16 24.09 -23.38 8.46
N SER A 17 25.28 -23.13 9.00
CA SER A 17 25.46 -22.60 10.36
C SER A 17 24.64 -21.33 10.56
N PHE A 18 24.13 -21.13 11.78
CA PHE A 18 23.41 -19.90 12.16
C PHE A 18 24.19 -18.63 11.82
N GLY A 19 25.53 -18.70 11.87
CA GLY A 19 26.42 -17.61 11.49
C GLY A 19 26.35 -17.22 10.00
N ASP A 20 26.27 -18.19 9.09
CA ASP A 20 26.17 -17.91 7.64
C ASP A 20 24.80 -17.34 7.27
N LYS A 21 23.75 -17.80 7.95
CA LYS A 21 22.38 -17.27 7.82
C LYS A 21 22.31 -15.83 8.34
N MET A 22 22.95 -15.54 9.48
CA MET A 22 23.02 -14.19 10.04
C MET A 22 23.86 -13.24 9.16
N ALA A 23 24.98 -13.71 8.60
CA ALA A 23 25.79 -12.90 7.70
C ALA A 23 25.02 -12.58 6.40
N GLY A 24 24.32 -13.58 5.82
CA GLY A 24 23.48 -13.38 4.65
C GLY A 24 22.35 -12.38 4.87
N SER A 25 21.65 -12.45 6.01
CA SER A 25 20.58 -11.51 6.35
C SER A 25 21.09 -10.10 6.69
N ALA A 26 22.25 -9.99 7.31
CA ALA A 26 22.87 -8.70 7.58
C ALA A 26 23.24 -7.97 6.27
N VAL A 27 23.76 -8.70 5.28
CA VAL A 27 24.10 -8.14 3.96
C VAL A 27 22.83 -7.64 3.23
N THR A 28 21.74 -8.41 3.24
CA THR A 28 20.49 -7.98 2.58
C THR A 28 19.84 -6.80 3.31
N MET A 29 19.90 -6.75 4.64
CA MET A 29 19.44 -5.60 5.42
C MET A 29 20.26 -4.34 5.09
N LEU A 30 21.59 -4.45 5.03
CA LEU A 30 22.46 -3.33 4.66
C LEU A 30 22.19 -2.85 3.23
N MET A 31 21.99 -3.77 2.30
CA MET A 31 21.68 -3.44 0.90
C MET A 31 20.30 -2.74 0.80
N GLY A 32 19.30 -3.23 1.53
CA GLY A 32 17.96 -2.65 1.60
C GLY A 32 17.92 -1.27 2.29
N MET A 33 18.64 -1.13 3.41
CA MET A 33 18.79 0.15 4.12
C MET A 33 19.58 1.16 3.27
N GLY A 34 20.61 0.70 2.57
CA GLY A 34 21.42 1.53 1.69
C GLY A 34 20.63 2.07 0.48
N ILE A 35 19.91 1.20 -0.24
CA ILE A 35 19.14 1.64 -1.42
C ILE A 35 18.03 2.64 -1.03
N THR A 36 17.35 2.41 0.08
CA THR A 36 16.32 3.33 0.56
C THR A 36 16.91 4.69 0.99
N PHE A 37 18.09 4.71 1.62
CA PHE A 37 18.79 5.95 1.94
C PHE A 37 19.20 6.76 0.70
N VAL A 38 19.71 6.09 -0.34
CA VAL A 38 20.08 6.73 -1.61
C VAL A 38 18.86 7.33 -2.31
N VAL A 39 17.74 6.60 -2.33
CA VAL A 39 16.48 7.07 -2.94
C VAL A 39 15.95 8.31 -2.23
N LEU A 40 15.98 8.34 -0.89
CA LEU A 40 15.56 9.51 -0.12
C LEU A 40 16.45 10.73 -0.38
N MET A 41 17.77 10.56 -0.45
CA MET A 41 18.70 11.65 -0.82
C MET A 41 18.42 12.18 -2.23
N LEU A 42 18.18 11.30 -3.20
CA LEU A 42 17.83 11.70 -4.57
C LEU A 42 16.51 12.46 -4.62
N LEU A 43 15.48 12.01 -3.91
CA LEU A 43 14.20 12.73 -3.82
C LEU A 43 14.38 14.12 -3.23
N TRP A 44 15.10 14.25 -2.11
CA TRP A 44 15.38 15.55 -1.52
C TRP A 44 16.14 16.48 -2.49
N GLY A 45 17.14 15.94 -3.21
CA GLY A 45 17.87 16.68 -4.24
C GLY A 45 16.97 17.14 -5.40
N VAL A 46 16.07 16.29 -5.89
CA VAL A 46 15.12 16.63 -6.96
C VAL A 46 14.10 17.67 -6.48
N PHE A 47 13.57 17.56 -5.26
CA PHE A 47 12.69 18.58 -4.69
C PHE A 47 13.40 19.92 -4.51
N ALA A 48 14.66 19.93 -4.06
CA ALA A 48 15.46 21.14 -3.95
C ALA A 48 15.74 21.75 -5.33
N LEU A 49 15.97 20.94 -6.35
CA LEU A 49 16.20 21.39 -7.73
C LEU A 49 14.91 21.95 -8.36
N MET A 50 13.77 21.29 -8.19
CA MET A 50 12.46 21.85 -8.57
C MET A 50 12.16 23.14 -7.80
N GLY A 51 12.44 23.20 -6.50
CA GLY A 51 12.29 24.43 -5.71
C GLY A 51 13.21 25.56 -6.20
N LYS A 52 14.45 25.26 -6.58
CA LYS A 52 15.40 26.22 -7.15
C LYS A 52 15.00 26.65 -8.57
N CYS A 53 14.47 25.74 -9.37
CA CYS A 53 14.04 26.02 -10.74
C CYS A 53 12.74 26.83 -10.75
N MET A 54 11.76 26.48 -9.89
CA MET A 54 10.50 27.20 -9.72
C MET A 54 10.72 28.59 -9.09
N SER A 55 11.68 28.74 -8.17
CA SER A 55 12.11 30.06 -7.68
C SER A 55 12.93 30.87 -8.70
N SER A 56 13.54 30.23 -9.70
CA SER A 56 14.14 30.93 -10.84
C SER A 56 13.08 31.40 -11.85
N THR A 57 11.98 30.67 -12.00
CA THR A 57 10.79 31.13 -12.76
C THR A 57 10.01 32.22 -12.00
N ALA A 58 10.01 32.19 -10.67
CA ALA A 58 9.41 33.24 -9.83
C ALA A 58 10.30 34.48 -9.64
N LYS A 59 11.58 34.45 -10.01
CA LYS A 59 12.47 35.64 -10.01
C LYS A 59 12.21 36.63 -11.16
N LYS A 60 10.99 36.65 -11.70
CA LYS A 60 10.40 37.81 -12.39
C LYS A 60 9.04 38.20 -11.78
N GLY A 61 8.89 38.03 -10.47
CA GLY A 61 7.67 38.44 -9.76
C GLY A 61 7.85 38.35 -8.26
N ASP A 62 8.02 39.51 -7.65
CA ASP A 62 7.76 39.80 -6.24
C ASP A 62 8.77 39.38 -5.16
N LYS A 63 9.39 40.45 -4.61
CA LYS A 63 9.86 40.54 -3.24
C LYS A 63 8.64 40.66 -2.31
N ALA A 64 8.33 39.60 -1.58
CA ALA A 64 7.68 39.60 -0.25
C ALA A 64 7.34 38.14 0.04
N SER A 65 7.52 37.55 1.21
CA SER A 65 7.62 38.09 2.55
C SER A 65 8.45 37.09 3.36
N ALA A 66 9.46 37.59 4.05
CA ALA A 66 10.06 36.89 5.17
C ALA A 66 9.20 37.16 6.41
N ALA A 67 9.16 36.17 7.30
CA ALA A 67 8.46 36.14 8.57
C ALA A 67 6.96 35.84 8.46
N GLU A 68 6.53 34.69 8.99
CA GLU A 68 5.89 34.70 10.30
C GLU A 68 5.75 33.28 10.88
N THR A 69 6.51 33.12 11.96
CA THR A 69 6.39 32.13 13.02
C THR A 69 4.94 31.91 13.48
N LYS A 70 4.53 30.64 13.45
CA LYS A 70 3.77 29.93 14.50
C LYS A 70 2.87 30.78 15.45
N ALA A 71 1.58 30.47 15.35
CA ALA A 71 0.57 30.39 16.42
C ALA A 71 -0.53 31.47 16.50
N ASN A 72 -1.76 30.96 16.36
CA ASN A 72 -2.97 31.24 17.16
C ASN A 72 -4.04 32.19 16.59
N ALA A 73 -5.29 31.76 16.82
CA ALA A 73 -6.58 32.46 16.74
C ALA A 73 -7.32 32.52 15.38
N THR A 74 -8.32 31.62 15.26
CA THR A 74 -9.60 31.72 14.52
C THR A 74 -10.38 33.01 14.83
N PRO A 75 -11.51 33.35 14.16
CA PRO A 75 -12.11 32.84 12.90
C PRO A 75 -12.53 33.96 11.91
N SER A 76 -12.65 33.65 10.61
CA SER A 76 -13.38 34.52 9.66
C SER A 76 -14.57 33.74 9.09
N VAL A 77 -15.77 34.23 9.40
CA VAL A 77 -17.04 33.74 8.84
C VAL A 77 -17.50 34.76 7.80
N ALA A 78 -17.70 34.31 6.56
CA ALA A 78 -18.95 34.50 5.79
C ALA A 78 -18.80 34.07 4.31
N ALA A 79 -19.43 32.95 3.94
CA ALA A 79 -20.16 32.76 2.68
C ALA A 79 -21.06 31.50 2.80
N PRO A 80 -22.36 31.55 2.46
CA PRO A 80 -23.25 30.41 2.60
C PRO A 80 -23.01 29.41 1.46
N ALA A 81 -22.08 28.47 1.65
CA ALA A 81 -22.10 27.23 0.91
C ALA A 81 -23.14 26.31 1.56
N ALA A 82 -24.41 26.50 1.20
CA ALA A 82 -25.49 25.64 1.63
C ALA A 82 -25.18 24.17 1.23
N ALA A 83 -24.86 23.36 2.23
CA ALA A 83 -25.27 21.95 2.40
C ALA A 83 -25.53 21.14 1.11
N LYS A 84 -24.55 21.02 0.20
CA LYS A 84 -24.60 20.06 -0.93
C LYS A 84 -23.70 18.84 -0.76
N THR A 85 -22.87 18.82 0.29
CA THR A 85 -22.02 17.67 0.60
C THR A 85 -22.85 16.43 0.96
N ASP A 86 -23.96 16.61 1.67
CA ASP A 86 -24.83 15.51 2.07
C ASP A 86 -25.58 14.92 0.86
N ASP A 87 -26.00 15.76 -0.10
CA ASP A 87 -26.62 15.31 -1.34
C ASP A 87 -25.66 14.50 -2.22
N VAL A 88 -24.41 14.96 -2.35
CA VAL A 88 -23.38 14.24 -3.12
C VAL A 88 -23.04 12.91 -2.45
N LEU A 89 -22.91 12.88 -1.12
CA LEU A 89 -22.64 11.66 -0.37
C LEU A 89 -23.81 10.68 -0.46
N THR A 90 -25.04 11.17 -0.32
CA THR A 90 -26.26 10.37 -0.45
C THR A 90 -26.41 9.82 -1.87
N ALA A 91 -26.08 10.60 -2.90
CA ALA A 91 -26.12 10.17 -4.29
C ALA A 91 -25.08 9.08 -4.59
N VAL A 92 -23.86 9.19 -4.06
CA VAL A 92 -22.82 8.15 -4.22
C VAL A 92 -23.21 6.86 -3.50
N ILE A 93 -23.77 6.96 -2.29
CA ILE A 93 -24.25 5.80 -1.54
C ILE A 93 -25.44 5.14 -2.26
N ALA A 94 -26.41 5.93 -2.74
CA ALA A 94 -27.55 5.44 -3.51
C ALA A 94 -27.11 4.78 -4.83
N ALA A 95 -26.14 5.36 -5.54
CA ALA A 95 -25.56 4.77 -6.75
C ALA A 95 -24.83 3.46 -6.46
N ALA A 96 -24.07 3.37 -5.35
CA ALA A 96 -23.41 2.15 -4.92
C ALA A 96 -24.40 1.03 -4.59
N ILE A 97 -25.50 1.36 -3.88
CA ILE A 97 -26.56 0.41 -3.56
C ILE A 97 -27.29 -0.04 -4.83
N ALA A 98 -27.60 0.88 -5.75
CA ALA A 98 -28.24 0.56 -7.01
C ALA A 98 -27.36 -0.35 -7.88
N ALA A 99 -26.04 -0.09 -7.94
CA ALA A 99 -25.09 -0.96 -8.62
C ALA A 99 -25.03 -2.35 -7.98
N TYR A 100 -24.98 -2.44 -6.64
CA TYR A 100 -24.96 -3.71 -5.91
C TYR A 100 -26.24 -4.54 -6.11
N GLN A 101 -27.40 -3.89 -6.16
CA GLN A 101 -28.67 -4.58 -6.45
C GLN A 101 -28.81 -4.95 -7.93
N SER A 102 -28.32 -4.11 -8.85
CA SER A 102 -28.36 -4.36 -10.29
C SER A 102 -27.47 -5.54 -10.70
N GLU A 103 -26.32 -5.71 -10.04
CA GLU A 103 -25.43 -6.87 -10.22
C GLU A 103 -25.98 -8.16 -9.57
N GLY A 104 -27.24 -8.15 -9.13
CA GLY A 104 -27.91 -9.34 -8.61
C GLY A 104 -27.29 -9.81 -7.31
N GLY A 105 -27.27 -8.94 -6.29
CA GLY A 105 -26.74 -9.22 -4.97
C GLY A 105 -27.02 -10.65 -4.52
N THR A 106 -26.00 -11.50 -4.49
CA THR A 106 -25.99 -12.93 -4.12
C THR A 106 -27.06 -13.87 -4.72
N GLY A 107 -28.10 -13.37 -5.39
CA GLY A 107 -29.31 -14.11 -5.74
C GLY A 107 -29.28 -14.74 -7.14
N ASN A 108 -28.36 -14.30 -8.01
CA ASN A 108 -28.30 -14.75 -9.41
C ASN A 108 -27.03 -15.55 -9.72
N LEU A 109 -26.48 -16.28 -8.75
CA LEU A 109 -25.29 -17.11 -8.94
C LEU A 109 -25.68 -18.48 -9.53
N VAL A 110 -25.45 -18.66 -10.84
CA VAL A 110 -25.63 -19.98 -11.50
C VAL A 110 -24.30 -20.73 -11.54
N VAL A 111 -24.20 -21.82 -10.78
CA VAL A 111 -23.03 -22.69 -10.79
C VAL A 111 -23.02 -23.51 -12.08
N ARG A 112 -22.15 -23.14 -13.04
CA ARG A 112 -22.04 -23.87 -14.33
C ARG A 112 -21.22 -25.17 -14.25
N LYS A 113 -20.28 -25.29 -13.32
CA LYS A 113 -19.40 -26.47 -13.22
C LYS A 113 -18.84 -26.60 -11.81
N ILE A 114 -18.88 -27.82 -11.28
CA ILE A 114 -18.18 -28.18 -10.04
C ILE A 114 -17.16 -29.25 -10.40
N GLN A 115 -15.88 -28.93 -10.33
CA GLN A 115 -14.80 -29.92 -10.48
C GLN A 115 -14.19 -30.17 -9.12
N ARG A 116 -14.25 -31.42 -8.66
CA ARG A 116 -13.50 -31.86 -7.49
C ARG A 116 -12.04 -32.01 -7.91
N LEU A 117 -11.16 -31.25 -7.30
CA LEU A 117 -9.73 -31.44 -7.43
C LEU A 117 -9.36 -32.63 -6.54
N SER A 118 -9.12 -33.79 -7.15
CA SER A 118 -8.52 -34.94 -6.48
C SER A 118 -7.00 -34.86 -6.65
N GLY A 119 -6.28 -34.67 -5.55
CA GLY A 119 -4.82 -34.60 -5.53
C GLY A 119 -4.34 -34.28 -4.12
N GLU A 120 -3.02 -34.40 -3.89
CA GLU A 120 -2.37 -33.95 -2.65
C GLU A 120 -2.53 -32.43 -2.54
N THR A 121 -3.50 -31.98 -1.74
CA THR A 121 -3.68 -30.56 -1.44
C THR A 121 -2.64 -30.15 -0.41
N THR A 122 -2.07 -28.94 -0.58
CA THR A 122 -1.11 -28.44 0.40
C THR A 122 -1.77 -28.33 1.78
N LEU A 123 -1.00 -28.55 2.85
CA LEU A 123 -1.50 -28.47 4.23
C LEU A 123 -2.17 -27.12 4.53
N TRP A 124 -1.67 -26.03 3.92
CA TRP A 124 -2.26 -24.70 4.04
C TRP A 124 -3.62 -24.56 3.35
N THR A 125 -3.79 -25.16 2.17
CA THR A 125 -5.08 -25.16 1.46
C THR A 125 -6.16 -25.89 2.25
N ASN A 126 -5.81 -26.99 2.93
CA ASN A 126 -6.76 -27.70 3.78
C ASN A 126 -7.11 -26.87 5.02
N ALA A 127 -6.12 -26.31 5.71
CA ALA A 127 -6.36 -25.46 6.88
C ALA A 127 -7.26 -24.24 6.57
N ALA A 128 -7.04 -23.58 5.43
CA ALA A 128 -7.87 -22.44 5.01
C ALA A 128 -9.34 -22.83 4.74
N ARG A 129 -9.58 -24.05 4.21
CA ARG A 129 -10.93 -24.55 3.96
C ARG A 129 -11.66 -24.86 5.26
N GLU A 130 -10.96 -25.49 6.21
CA GLU A 130 -11.50 -25.75 7.54
C GLU A 130 -11.86 -24.45 8.26
N ASP A 131 -10.99 -23.44 8.24
CA ASP A 131 -11.25 -22.13 8.85
C ASP A 131 -12.45 -21.40 8.19
N CYS A 132 -12.58 -21.51 6.86
CA CYS A 132 -13.74 -20.99 6.13
C CYS A 132 -15.05 -21.72 6.45
N ILE A 133 -14.98 -22.99 6.83
CA ILE A 133 -16.14 -23.79 7.23
C ILE A 133 -16.51 -23.47 8.69
N GLU A 134 -15.51 -23.41 9.56
CA GLU A 134 -15.71 -23.19 11.00
C GLU A 134 -16.20 -21.77 11.29
N SER A 135 -15.71 -20.75 10.59
CA SER A 135 -16.24 -19.37 10.69
C SER A 135 -17.70 -19.24 10.26
N ARG A 136 -18.24 -20.22 9.54
CA ARG A 136 -19.63 -20.31 9.11
C ARG A 136 -20.45 -21.27 9.97
N ARG A 137 -19.82 -21.92 10.93
CA ARG A 137 -20.49 -22.71 11.97
C ARG A 137 -20.88 -21.75 13.08
N PHE A 138 -22.19 -21.68 13.31
CA PHE A 138 -22.86 -20.81 14.29
C PHE A 138 -22.47 -21.14 15.73
#